data_AF-A0A960A5Y6-F1
#
_entry.id   AF-A0A960A5Y6-F1
#
_cell.length_a   1.000
_cell.length_b   1.000
_cell.length_c   1.000
_cell.angle_alpha   90.00
_cell.angle_beta   90.00
_cell.angle_gamma   90.00
#
_symmetry.space_group_name_H-M   'P 1'
#
loop_
_entity.id
_entity.type
_entity.pdbx_description
1 polymer ?
#
loop_
_entity_poly.entity_id
_entity_poly.type
_entity_poly.pdbx_seq_one_letter_code
_entity_poly.pdbx_strand_id
1 'polypeptide(L)'
;MSGTLSEREQGRVETLQIVVRDETPFLPKVAFTLITLASMGGATFTGLGLGLDWLQIAARWLTLWSLALAGGFLTWRVCYLREREAEADQAAVDALNATALQRADQVGHWVAPIVWIGAGGALAVPQLDSQPVLKAALIAGSVVLSGVLIVGVRRGAVAIFGALVVVALLVGWAYTDAGAGWPGLVRLLHLTAFTLWLGGALWNIAVAMPAGRQHPVVDAVLAGANQLDRFRWVVRFALPTIIVTGLVMAWGYRGLPASWWITFPGVLIPLKVLAIVALVVVFITCPLFRHCSPVQGVCNLDDLDEK
;
A
#
# COMPACT_ATOMS: atom_id res chain seq x y z
N MET A 1 -22.14 26.80 12.04
CA MET A 1 -23.57 26.97 11.67
C MET A 1 -24.15 25.58 11.58
N SER A 2 -24.93 25.17 12.58
CA SER A 2 -25.69 23.92 12.55
C SER A 2 -26.90 24.19 11.66
N GLY A 3 -26.80 23.82 10.39
CA GLY A 3 -27.92 23.86 9.47
C GLY A 3 -28.81 22.67 9.77
N THR A 4 -29.99 22.91 10.31
CA THR A 4 -31.06 21.92 10.33
C THR A 4 -31.35 21.53 8.88
N LEU A 5 -31.09 20.26 8.55
CA LEU A 5 -31.45 19.66 7.26
C LEU A 5 -32.92 19.95 6.98
N SER A 6 -33.25 20.36 5.75
CA SER A 6 -34.64 20.57 5.32
C SER A 6 -35.46 19.28 5.47
N GLU A 7 -36.78 19.39 5.62
CA GLU A 7 -37.68 18.22 5.69
C GLU A 7 -37.50 17.24 4.50
N ARG A 8 -37.11 17.78 3.33
CA ARG A 8 -36.82 17.00 2.12
C ARG A 8 -35.51 16.21 2.23
N GLU A 9 -34.52 16.74 2.93
CA GLU A 9 -33.24 16.08 3.20
C GLU A 9 -33.39 15.07 4.36
N GLN A 10 -34.19 15.38 5.38
CA GLN A 10 -34.54 14.44 6.44
C GLN A 10 -35.32 13.23 5.89
N GLY A 11 -36.32 13.46 5.03
CA GLY A 11 -37.04 12.38 4.34
C GLY A 11 -36.15 11.59 3.37
N ARG A 12 -35.09 12.19 2.82
CA ARG A 12 -34.07 11.48 2.02
C ARG A 12 -33.30 10.49 2.89
N VAL A 13 -32.76 10.94 4.02
CA VAL A 13 -31.95 10.12 4.95
C VAL A 13 -32.74 8.92 5.48
N GLU A 14 -34.04 9.07 5.75
CA GLU A 14 -34.90 7.96 6.21
C GLU A 14 -35.13 6.86 5.16
N THR A 15 -34.88 7.15 3.87
CA THR A 15 -35.10 6.20 2.75
C THR A 15 -33.82 5.53 2.24
N LEU A 16 -32.65 6.00 2.68
CA LEU A 16 -31.35 5.44 2.30
C LEU A 16 -31.16 4.05 2.91
N GLN A 17 -31.21 3.01 2.08
CA GLN A 17 -30.89 1.65 2.49
C GLN A 17 -29.47 1.29 2.07
N ILE A 18 -28.64 0.93 3.04
CA ILE A 18 -27.28 0.47 2.78
C ILE A 18 -27.31 -1.02 2.43
N VAL A 19 -26.88 -1.33 1.22
CA VAL A 19 -26.71 -2.71 0.76
C VAL A 19 -25.27 -3.15 0.99
N VAL A 20 -25.10 -4.22 1.76
CA VAL A 20 -23.80 -4.90 1.96
C VAL A 20 -23.79 -6.18 1.13
N ARG A 21 -22.77 -6.31 0.29
CA ARG A 21 -22.46 -7.53 -0.46
C ARG A 21 -21.53 -8.41 0.36
N ASP A 22 -21.82 -9.70 0.41
CA ASP A 22 -21.00 -10.67 1.14
C ASP A 22 -19.63 -10.88 0.47
N GLU A 23 -19.58 -10.82 -0.86
CA GLU A 23 -18.38 -11.10 -1.64
C GLU A 23 -17.36 -9.95 -1.58
N THR A 24 -16.10 -10.31 -1.34
CA THR A 24 -14.99 -9.35 -1.50
C THR A 24 -14.75 -9.03 -2.97
N PRO A 25 -14.64 -7.76 -3.35
CA PRO A 25 -14.47 -7.38 -4.75
C PRO A 25 -13.20 -7.97 -5.39
N PHE A 26 -13.31 -8.41 -6.65
CA PHE A 26 -12.25 -9.10 -7.39
C PHE A 26 -11.16 -8.15 -7.91
N LEU A 27 -11.53 -6.98 -8.42
CA LEU A 27 -10.61 -6.03 -9.04
C LEU A 27 -9.47 -5.56 -8.12
N PRO A 28 -9.71 -5.23 -6.83
CA PRO A 28 -8.62 -4.90 -5.91
C PRO A 28 -7.60 -6.03 -5.72
N LYS A 29 -8.05 -7.30 -5.76
CA LYS A 29 -7.15 -8.46 -5.67
C LYS A 29 -6.30 -8.59 -6.93
N VAL A 30 -6.90 -8.39 -8.11
CA VAL A 30 -6.15 -8.37 -9.38
C VAL A 30 -5.10 -7.27 -9.37
N ALA A 31 -5.46 -6.06 -8.95
CA ALA A 31 -4.51 -4.96 -8.82
C ALA A 31 -3.36 -5.29 -7.86
N PHE A 32 -3.67 -5.88 -6.70
CA PHE A 32 -2.67 -6.32 -5.71
C PHE A 32 -1.71 -7.40 -6.27
N THR A 33 -2.23 -8.33 -7.07
CA THR A 33 -1.41 -9.35 -7.74
C THR A 33 -0.51 -8.72 -8.80
N LEU A 34 -1.05 -7.85 -9.66
CA LEU A 34 -0.28 -7.20 -10.73
C LEU A 34 0.87 -6.35 -10.18
N ILE A 35 0.62 -5.55 -9.13
CA ILE A 35 1.68 -4.75 -8.49
C ILE A 35 2.75 -5.64 -7.83
N THR A 36 2.34 -6.77 -7.25
CA THR A 36 3.25 -7.74 -6.63
C THR A 36 4.15 -8.39 -7.69
N LEU A 37 3.58 -8.85 -8.81
CA LEU A 37 4.34 -9.41 -9.94
C LEU A 37 5.25 -8.38 -10.60
N ALA A 38 4.76 -7.14 -10.78
CA ALA A 38 5.58 -6.05 -11.29
C ALA A 38 6.77 -5.77 -10.35
N SER A 39 6.57 -5.79 -9.03
CA SER A 39 7.66 -5.62 -8.06
C SER A 39 8.70 -6.75 -8.14
N MET A 40 8.24 -8.01 -8.29
CA MET A 40 9.11 -9.18 -8.47
C MET A 40 9.96 -9.02 -9.73
N GLY A 41 9.35 -8.67 -10.87
CA GLY A 41 10.10 -8.41 -12.11
C GLY A 41 11.17 -7.32 -11.94
N GLY A 42 10.94 -6.35 -11.06
CA GLY A 42 11.93 -5.33 -10.71
C GLY A 42 13.06 -5.84 -9.84
N ALA A 43 12.72 -6.64 -8.83
CA ALA A 43 13.72 -7.28 -7.98
C ALA A 43 14.59 -8.25 -8.77
N THR A 44 14.00 -9.02 -9.70
CA THR A 44 14.74 -9.90 -10.62
C THR A 44 15.67 -9.11 -11.52
N PHE A 45 15.17 -8.07 -12.20
CA PHE A 45 16.00 -7.26 -13.09
C PHE A 45 17.20 -6.63 -12.35
N THR A 46 16.93 -6.00 -11.20
CA THR A 46 17.99 -5.36 -10.41
C THR A 46 18.92 -6.36 -9.76
N GLY A 47 18.41 -7.48 -9.25
CA GLY A 47 19.23 -8.50 -8.60
C GLY A 47 20.17 -9.22 -9.56
N LEU A 48 19.74 -9.51 -10.78
CA LEU A 48 20.64 -10.04 -11.82
C LEU A 48 21.74 -9.04 -12.19
N GLY A 49 21.41 -7.75 -12.26
CA GLY A 49 22.40 -6.68 -12.45
C GLY A 49 23.41 -6.57 -11.30
N LEU A 50 23.03 -7.02 -10.09
CA LEU A 50 23.89 -7.10 -8.92
C LEU A 50 24.63 -8.44 -8.79
N GLY A 51 24.46 -9.36 -9.75
CA GLY A 51 25.09 -10.69 -9.75
C GLY A 51 24.47 -11.68 -8.75
N LEU A 52 23.24 -11.44 -8.30
CA LEU A 52 22.56 -12.30 -7.32
C LEU A 52 22.00 -13.58 -7.97
N ASP A 53 22.03 -14.68 -7.21
CA ASP A 53 21.33 -15.91 -7.58
C ASP A 53 19.81 -15.81 -7.31
N TRP A 54 19.05 -16.82 -7.75
CA TRP A 54 17.59 -16.84 -7.63
C TRP A 54 17.07 -16.81 -6.19
N LEU A 55 17.76 -17.47 -5.26
CA LEU A 55 17.37 -17.49 -3.85
C LEU A 55 17.64 -16.12 -3.22
N GLN A 56 18.76 -15.50 -3.56
CA GLN A 56 19.11 -14.16 -3.11
C GLN A 56 18.15 -13.10 -3.66
N ILE A 57 17.75 -13.21 -4.93
CA ILE A 57 16.72 -12.37 -5.55
C ILE A 57 15.39 -12.51 -4.80
N ALA A 58 14.96 -13.75 -4.55
CA ALA A 58 13.71 -14.01 -3.84
C ALA A 58 13.74 -13.46 -2.40
N ALA A 59 14.85 -13.65 -1.69
CA ALA A 59 15.03 -13.13 -0.33
C ALA A 59 15.00 -11.60 -0.30
N ARG A 60 15.75 -10.94 -1.19
CA ARG A 60 15.75 -9.47 -1.32
C ARG A 60 14.38 -8.93 -1.72
N TRP A 61 13.71 -9.56 -2.67
CA TRP A 61 12.34 -9.19 -3.05
C TRP A 61 11.40 -9.27 -1.86
N LEU A 62 11.44 -10.39 -1.10
CA LEU A 62 10.60 -10.57 0.08
C LEU A 62 10.87 -9.49 1.13
N THR A 63 12.13 -9.07 1.33
CA THR A 63 12.45 -7.96 2.23
C THR A 63 11.78 -6.66 1.80
N LEU A 64 11.96 -6.25 0.54
CA LEU A 64 11.42 -4.99 0.04
C LEU A 64 9.89 -5.01 -0.04
N TRP A 65 9.30 -6.14 -0.43
CA TRP A 65 7.87 -6.32 -0.53
C TRP A 65 7.19 -6.33 0.84
N SER A 66 7.74 -7.06 1.81
CA SER A 66 7.21 -7.08 3.19
C SER A 66 7.37 -5.73 3.89
N LEU A 67 8.48 -5.02 3.65
CA LEU A 67 8.68 -3.65 4.12
C LEU A 67 7.66 -2.69 3.51
N ALA A 68 7.36 -2.81 2.21
CA ALA A 68 6.34 -2.00 1.55
C ALA A 68 4.93 -2.26 2.11
N LEU A 69 4.59 -3.53 2.39
CA LEU A 69 3.33 -3.88 3.05
C LEU A 69 3.22 -3.24 4.43
N ALA A 70 4.19 -3.51 5.32
CA ALA A 70 4.19 -3.01 6.68
C ALA A 70 4.25 -1.48 6.72
N GLY A 71 5.07 -0.88 5.86
CA GLY A 71 5.28 0.55 5.79
C GLY A 71 4.05 1.33 5.35
N GLY A 72 3.40 0.90 4.26
CA GLY A 72 2.17 1.54 3.83
C GLY A 72 1.07 1.30 4.86
N PHE A 73 0.94 0.08 5.37
CA PHE A 73 -0.05 -0.26 6.39
C PHE A 73 0.04 0.63 7.64
N LEU A 74 1.24 0.83 8.18
CA LEU A 74 1.50 1.73 9.31
C LEU A 74 1.26 3.20 8.94
N THR A 75 1.64 3.62 7.74
CA THR A 75 1.39 4.99 7.28
C THR A 75 -0.10 5.27 7.19
N TRP A 76 -0.91 4.30 6.74
CA TRP A 76 -2.37 4.40 6.71
C TRP A 76 -2.95 4.54 8.11
N ARG A 77 -2.48 3.71 9.05
CA ARG A 77 -2.86 3.81 10.47
C ARG A 77 -2.57 5.19 11.08
N VAL A 78 -1.39 5.76 10.78
CA VAL A 78 -0.88 6.98 11.45
C VAL A 78 -1.37 8.26 10.77
N CYS A 79 -1.37 8.31 9.44
CA CYS A 79 -1.55 9.55 8.70
C CYS A 79 -2.94 9.69 8.05
N TYR A 80 -3.61 8.58 7.74
CA TYR A 80 -4.81 8.61 6.88
C TYR A 80 -6.09 8.13 7.55
N LEU A 81 -6.00 7.31 8.60
CA LEU A 81 -7.14 7.04 9.48
C LEU A 81 -7.46 8.31 10.27
N ARG A 82 -8.70 8.79 10.16
CA ARG A 82 -9.15 10.00 10.86
C ARG A 82 -10.00 9.62 12.06
N GLU A 83 -9.72 10.24 13.19
CA GLU A 83 -10.51 10.09 14.40
C GLU A 83 -11.84 10.84 14.32
N ARG A 84 -11.96 11.82 13.40
CA ARG A 84 -13.17 12.63 13.20
C ARG A 84 -13.42 12.85 11.72
N GLU A 85 -14.70 12.85 11.34
CA GLU A 85 -15.19 13.19 10.01
C GLU A 85 -16.26 14.26 10.18
N ALA A 86 -16.14 15.39 9.49
CA ALA A 86 -16.98 16.57 9.74
C ALA A 86 -18.46 16.38 9.38
N GLU A 87 -18.72 15.44 8.45
CA GLU A 87 -20.03 15.19 7.86
C GLU A 87 -20.69 13.91 8.39
N ALA A 88 -20.12 13.28 9.42
CA ALA A 88 -20.60 12.02 9.98
C ALA A 88 -20.73 12.12 11.51
N ASP A 89 -21.71 11.41 12.06
CA ASP A 89 -21.85 11.27 13.51
C ASP A 89 -20.59 10.64 14.16
N GLN A 90 -20.11 11.27 15.23
CA GLN A 90 -18.86 10.87 15.87
C GLN A 90 -18.95 9.47 16.50
N ALA A 91 -20.11 9.06 17.02
CA ALA A 91 -20.24 7.74 17.65
C ALA A 91 -20.14 6.62 16.60
N ALA A 92 -20.71 6.84 15.41
CA ALA A 92 -20.55 5.93 14.28
C ALA A 92 -19.09 5.85 13.79
N VAL A 93 -18.39 6.99 13.71
CA VAL A 93 -16.97 7.05 13.36
C VAL A 93 -16.10 6.31 14.39
N ASP A 94 -16.36 6.52 15.69
CA ASP A 94 -15.63 5.86 16.77
C ASP A 94 -15.83 4.34 16.75
N ALA A 95 -17.07 3.88 16.52
CA ALA A 95 -17.38 2.46 16.41
C ALA A 95 -16.69 1.81 15.19
N LEU A 96 -16.73 2.47 14.03
CA LEU A 96 -16.03 2.03 12.82
C LEU A 96 -14.52 1.94 13.06
N ASN A 97 -13.94 2.98 13.67
CA ASN A 97 -12.51 3.05 13.97
C ASN A 97 -12.09 1.99 14.99
N ALA A 98 -12.88 1.73 16.03
CA ALA A 98 -12.60 0.68 17.00
C ALA A 98 -12.50 -0.71 16.32
N THR A 99 -13.44 -1.03 15.43
CA THR A 99 -13.39 -2.26 14.64
C THR A 99 -12.21 -2.28 13.68
N ALA A 100 -11.94 -1.17 12.98
CA ALA A 100 -10.80 -1.06 12.07
C ALA A 100 -9.47 -1.28 12.81
N LEU A 101 -9.29 -0.71 14.00
CA LEU A 101 -8.07 -0.88 14.80
C LEU A 101 -7.91 -2.29 15.35
N GLN A 102 -9.00 -2.95 15.75
CA GLN A 102 -8.95 -4.36 16.14
C GLN A 102 -8.54 -5.25 14.96
N ARG A 103 -9.08 -4.98 13.76
CA ARG A 103 -8.68 -5.68 12.53
C ARG A 103 -7.24 -5.36 12.15
N ALA A 104 -6.78 -4.13 12.35
CA ALA A 104 -5.41 -3.74 12.07
C ALA A 104 -4.40 -4.53 12.92
N ASP A 105 -4.68 -4.77 14.20
CA ASP A 105 -3.83 -5.66 15.02
C ASP A 105 -3.78 -7.08 14.43
N GLN A 106 -4.93 -7.65 14.02
CA GLN A 106 -4.98 -8.98 13.40
C GLN A 106 -4.17 -9.03 12.10
N VAL A 107 -4.32 -8.04 11.22
CA VAL A 107 -3.54 -7.95 9.97
C VAL A 107 -2.06 -7.77 10.27
N GLY A 108 -1.72 -6.97 11.28
CA GLY A 108 -0.35 -6.82 11.76
C GLY A 108 0.28 -8.15 12.15
N HIS A 109 -0.44 -9.02 12.87
CA HIS A 109 0.02 -10.36 13.24
C HIS A 109 0.28 -11.28 12.04
N TRP A 110 -0.47 -11.12 10.95
CA TRP A 110 -0.21 -11.85 9.70
C TRP A 110 0.98 -11.30 8.91
N VAL A 111 1.19 -9.98 8.92
CA VAL A 111 2.30 -9.33 8.22
C VAL A 111 3.62 -9.51 8.97
N ALA A 112 3.59 -9.56 10.31
CA ALA A 112 4.77 -9.70 11.16
C ALA A 112 5.70 -10.87 10.79
N PRO A 113 5.22 -12.13 10.62
CA PRO A 113 6.09 -13.24 10.23
C PRO A 113 6.69 -13.04 8.83
N ILE A 114 5.96 -12.41 7.90
CA ILE A 114 6.47 -12.11 6.56
C ILE A 114 7.64 -11.12 6.65
N VAL A 115 7.52 -10.07 7.47
CA VAL A 115 8.59 -9.10 7.72
C VAL A 115 9.77 -9.76 8.43
N TRP A 116 9.52 -10.66 9.38
CA TRP A 116 10.58 -11.38 10.09
C TRP A 116 11.38 -12.28 9.15
N ILE A 117 10.71 -13.08 8.30
CA ILE A 117 11.37 -13.89 7.28
C ILE A 117 12.11 -12.98 6.29
N GLY A 118 11.47 -11.87 5.88
CA GLY A 118 12.05 -10.86 5.02
C GLY A 118 13.31 -10.20 5.60
N ALA A 119 13.48 -10.12 6.93
CA ALA A 119 14.68 -9.56 7.55
C ALA A 119 15.96 -10.30 7.11
N GLY A 120 15.86 -11.60 6.82
CA GLY A 120 16.96 -12.41 6.33
C GLY A 120 17.48 -12.00 4.95
N GLY A 121 16.73 -11.26 4.14
CA GLY A 121 17.19 -10.87 2.80
C GLY A 121 18.37 -9.90 2.80
N ALA A 122 18.64 -9.19 3.90
CA ALA A 122 19.89 -8.43 4.05
C ALA A 122 21.14 -9.35 4.13
N LEU A 123 20.98 -10.62 4.53
CA LEU A 123 22.06 -11.61 4.49
C LEU A 123 22.39 -12.06 3.06
N ALA A 124 21.43 -11.92 2.15
CA ALA A 124 21.52 -12.37 0.76
C ALA A 124 22.13 -11.34 -0.20
N VAL A 125 22.50 -10.14 0.30
CA VAL A 125 23.01 -9.02 -0.52
C VAL A 125 24.50 -8.84 -0.23
N PRO A 126 25.42 -9.31 -1.09
CA PRO A 126 26.86 -9.28 -0.85
C PRO A 126 27.43 -7.87 -0.66
N GLN A 127 26.79 -6.86 -1.25
CA GLN A 127 27.20 -5.45 -1.11
C GLN A 127 27.19 -5.00 0.36
N LEU A 128 26.32 -5.59 1.18
CA LEU A 128 26.23 -5.30 2.62
C LEU A 128 27.37 -5.94 3.43
N ASP A 129 28.14 -6.88 2.89
CA ASP A 129 29.27 -7.50 3.61
C ASP A 129 30.40 -6.50 3.87
N SER A 130 30.54 -5.51 2.98
CA SER A 130 31.45 -4.38 3.17
C SER A 130 30.94 -3.34 4.19
N GLN A 131 29.69 -3.46 4.65
CA GLN A 131 29.02 -2.50 5.53
C GLN A 131 28.30 -3.22 6.68
N PRO A 132 29.04 -3.88 7.60
CA PRO A 132 28.46 -4.76 8.62
C PRO A 132 27.48 -4.04 9.57
N VAL A 133 27.74 -2.76 9.87
CA VAL A 133 26.85 -1.95 10.71
C VAL A 133 25.51 -1.69 10.03
N LEU A 134 25.51 -1.32 8.74
CA LEU A 134 24.28 -1.13 7.98
C LEU A 134 23.52 -2.44 7.81
N LYS A 135 24.22 -3.54 7.52
CA LYS A 135 23.65 -4.89 7.44
C LYS A 135 22.92 -5.26 8.73
N ALA A 136 23.58 -5.11 9.87
CA ALA A 136 23.00 -5.37 11.18
C ALA A 136 21.80 -4.46 11.49
N ALA A 137 21.90 -3.16 11.14
CA ALA A 137 20.82 -2.20 11.34
C ALA A 137 19.57 -2.53 10.51
N LEU A 138 19.74 -2.96 9.24
CA LEU A 138 18.63 -3.38 8.40
C LEU A 138 17.93 -4.63 8.95
N ILE A 139 18.71 -5.64 9.38
CA ILE A 139 18.17 -6.87 9.99
C ILE A 139 17.43 -6.54 11.29
N ALA A 140 18.12 -5.85 12.21
CA ALA A 140 17.55 -5.50 13.52
C ALA A 140 16.31 -4.61 13.37
N GLY A 141 16.35 -3.63 12.47
CA GLY A 141 15.20 -2.77 12.17
C GLY A 141 14.00 -3.55 11.63
N SER A 142 14.21 -4.51 10.72
CA SER A 142 13.14 -5.40 10.24
C SER A 142 12.57 -6.30 11.35
N VAL A 143 13.42 -6.83 12.24
CA VAL A 143 12.97 -7.62 13.39
C VAL A 143 12.17 -6.75 14.38
N VAL A 144 12.65 -5.54 14.66
CA VAL A 144 11.93 -4.56 15.50
C VAL A 144 10.58 -4.22 14.87
N LEU A 145 10.53 -3.99 13.56
CA LEU A 145 9.28 -3.72 12.84
C LEU A 145 8.29 -4.89 12.95
N SER A 146 8.77 -6.13 12.83
CA SER A 146 7.95 -7.32 13.09
C SER A 146 7.41 -7.34 14.52
N GLY A 147 8.24 -7.04 15.52
CA GLY A 147 7.83 -6.91 16.91
C GLY A 147 6.76 -5.82 17.13
N VAL A 148 6.89 -4.67 16.48
CA VAL A 148 5.89 -3.58 16.52
C VAL A 148 4.53 -4.06 16.02
N LEU A 149 4.50 -4.80 14.91
CA LEU A 149 3.28 -5.37 14.35
C LEU A 149 2.64 -6.41 15.30
N ILE A 150 3.45 -7.17 16.05
CA ILE A 150 3.00 -8.13 17.07
C ILE A 150 2.41 -7.43 18.30
N VAL A 151 3.08 -6.38 18.80
CA VAL A 151 2.63 -5.63 19.99
C VAL A 151 1.27 -4.96 19.74
N GLY A 152 0.98 -4.58 18.50
CA GLY A 152 -0.31 -4.07 18.07
C GLY A 152 -0.26 -2.59 17.70
N VAL A 153 -0.77 -2.30 16.50
CA VAL A 153 -0.77 -0.98 15.86
C VAL A 153 -1.98 -0.12 16.24
N ARG A 154 -2.94 -0.67 17.01
CA ARG A 154 -4.02 0.13 17.60
C ARG A 154 -3.48 1.27 18.47
N ARG A 155 -2.36 1.03 19.17
CA ARG A 155 -1.67 2.02 20.00
C ARG A 155 -0.93 3.02 19.10
N GLY A 156 -1.37 4.27 19.10
CA GLY A 156 -0.80 5.31 18.22
C GLY A 156 0.73 5.44 18.33
N ALA A 157 1.28 5.46 19.54
CA ALA A 157 2.73 5.55 19.76
C ALA A 157 3.52 4.38 19.16
N VAL A 158 2.97 3.16 19.24
CA VAL A 158 3.58 1.95 18.66
C VAL A 158 3.56 2.02 17.13
N ALA A 159 2.44 2.46 16.56
CA ALA A 159 2.32 2.65 15.12
C ALA A 159 3.26 3.75 14.58
N ILE A 160 3.38 4.88 15.30
CA ILE A 160 4.30 5.97 14.95
C ILE A 160 5.75 5.48 15.00
N PHE A 161 6.14 4.78 16.07
CA PHE A 161 7.48 4.21 16.17
C PHE A 161 7.77 3.24 15.00
N GLY A 162 6.81 2.36 14.68
CA GLY A 162 6.91 1.48 13.50
C GLY A 162 7.10 2.25 12.20
N ALA A 163 6.33 3.32 11.99
CA ALA A 163 6.45 4.16 10.80
C ALA A 163 7.83 4.83 10.69
N LEU A 164 8.41 5.27 11.81
CA LEU A 164 9.78 5.81 11.84
C LEU A 164 10.83 4.75 11.52
N VAL A 165 10.68 3.52 12.04
CA VAL A 165 11.55 2.39 11.70
C VAL A 165 11.47 2.08 10.20
N VAL A 166 10.27 2.09 9.62
CA VAL A 166 10.07 1.92 8.17
C VAL A 166 10.82 2.98 7.38
N VAL A 167 10.72 4.27 7.76
CA VAL A 167 11.44 5.35 7.08
C VAL A 167 12.95 5.09 7.10
N ALA A 168 13.52 4.71 8.24
CA ALA A 168 14.94 4.38 8.35
C ALA A 168 15.32 3.18 7.46
N LEU A 169 14.50 2.13 7.43
CA LEU A 169 14.72 0.96 6.57
C LEU A 169 14.64 1.31 5.08
N LEU A 170 13.67 2.14 4.66
CA LEU A 170 13.55 2.59 3.28
C LEU A 170 14.79 3.39 2.84
N VAL A 171 15.29 4.28 3.70
CA VAL A 171 16.53 5.03 3.45
C VAL A 171 17.72 4.08 3.31
N GLY A 172 17.86 3.12 4.25
CA GLY A 172 18.96 2.15 4.22
C GLY A 172 18.93 1.25 2.98
N TRP A 173 17.75 0.78 2.56
CA TRP A 173 17.60 0.00 1.33
C TRP A 173 17.82 0.84 0.07
N ALA A 174 17.35 2.09 0.03
CA ALA A 174 17.62 2.98 -1.10
C ALA A 174 19.12 3.26 -1.27
N TYR A 175 19.82 3.49 -0.16
CA TYR A 175 21.28 3.65 -0.15
C TYR A 175 22.01 2.36 -0.55
N THR A 176 21.54 1.19 -0.09
CA THR A 176 22.13 -0.10 -0.47
C THR A 176 21.98 -0.37 -1.97
N ASP A 177 20.83 0.00 -2.55
CA ASP A 177 20.50 -0.24 -3.95
C ASP A 177 21.17 0.74 -4.93
N ALA A 178 21.37 2.00 -4.53
CA ALA A 178 21.74 3.07 -5.45
C ALA A 178 22.76 4.09 -4.89
N GLY A 179 23.27 3.89 -3.68
CA GLY A 179 24.21 4.78 -3.02
C GLY A 179 23.59 6.11 -2.58
N ALA A 180 24.45 7.08 -2.29
CA ALA A 180 24.05 8.45 -1.97
C ALA A 180 23.82 9.30 -3.24
N GLY A 181 23.21 10.48 -3.06
CA GLY A 181 23.00 11.44 -4.13
C GLY A 181 21.75 11.14 -4.98
N TRP A 182 21.76 11.62 -6.23
CA TRP A 182 20.57 11.59 -7.10
C TRP A 182 19.99 10.17 -7.33
N PRO A 183 20.78 9.13 -7.64
CA PRO A 183 20.22 7.78 -7.82
C PRO A 183 19.55 7.23 -6.56
N GLY A 184 20.17 7.44 -5.39
CA GLY A 184 19.60 7.08 -4.09
C GLY A 184 18.28 7.79 -3.80
N LEU A 185 18.18 9.10 -4.11
CA LEU A 185 16.94 9.86 -3.95
C LEU A 185 15.82 9.35 -4.86
N VAL A 186 16.11 9.07 -6.14
CA VAL A 186 15.14 8.49 -7.08
C VAL A 186 14.67 7.13 -6.57
N ARG A 187 15.60 6.30 -6.06
CA ARG A 187 15.27 4.99 -5.50
C ARG A 187 14.41 5.10 -4.25
N LEU A 188 14.73 6.01 -3.33
CA LEU A 188 13.95 6.27 -2.13
C LEU A 188 12.54 6.70 -2.48
N LEU A 189 12.37 7.68 -3.39
CA LEU A 189 11.06 8.12 -3.87
C LEU A 189 10.26 6.96 -4.49
N HIS A 190 10.90 6.11 -5.28
CA HIS A 190 10.26 4.93 -5.86
C HIS A 190 9.78 3.96 -4.77
N LEU A 191 10.64 3.63 -3.81
CA LEU A 191 10.31 2.72 -2.71
C LEU A 191 9.22 3.30 -1.80
N THR A 192 9.25 4.59 -1.50
CA THR A 192 8.21 5.27 -0.73
C THR A 192 6.87 5.24 -1.45
N ALA A 193 6.84 5.58 -2.75
CA ALA A 193 5.60 5.55 -3.52
C ALA A 193 5.03 4.11 -3.63
N PHE A 194 5.90 3.13 -3.86
CA PHE A 194 5.52 1.71 -3.85
C PHE A 194 4.95 1.27 -2.49
N THR A 195 5.60 1.69 -1.39
CA THR A 195 5.17 1.42 -0.01
C THR A 195 3.78 1.99 0.27
N LEU A 196 3.57 3.27 -0.05
CA LEU A 196 2.28 3.96 0.16
C LEU A 196 1.14 3.27 -0.61
N TRP A 197 1.40 2.84 -1.84
CA TRP A 197 0.39 2.17 -2.66
C TRP A 197 0.10 0.75 -2.18
N LEU A 198 1.14 -0.09 -2.03
CA LEU A 198 0.97 -1.51 -1.70
C LEU A 198 0.38 -1.70 -0.29
N GLY A 199 0.96 -1.05 0.72
CA GLY A 199 0.45 -1.15 2.09
C GLY A 199 -0.88 -0.41 2.28
N GLY A 200 -1.17 0.60 1.45
CA GLY A 200 -2.49 1.22 1.40
C GLY A 200 -3.56 0.33 0.81
N ALA A 201 -3.24 -0.42 -0.24
CA ALA A 201 -4.11 -1.45 -0.77
C ALA A 201 -4.39 -2.52 0.30
N LEU A 202 -3.35 -2.95 1.03
CA LEU A 202 -3.52 -3.89 2.15
C LEU A 202 -4.46 -3.34 3.23
N TRP A 203 -4.26 -2.08 3.67
CA TRP A 203 -5.15 -1.45 4.66
C TRP A 203 -6.61 -1.44 4.19
N ASN A 204 -6.85 -0.96 2.97
CA ASN A 204 -8.21 -0.87 2.46
C ASN A 204 -8.86 -2.25 2.31
N ILE A 205 -8.11 -3.24 1.82
CA ILE A 205 -8.62 -4.59 1.58
C ILE A 205 -8.87 -5.35 2.88
N ALA A 206 -7.91 -5.34 3.81
CA ALA A 206 -7.91 -6.22 4.97
C ALA A 206 -8.46 -5.56 6.25
N VAL A 207 -8.52 -4.22 6.30
CA VAL A 207 -9.00 -3.48 7.47
C VAL A 207 -10.27 -2.70 7.16
N ALA A 208 -10.22 -1.79 6.19
CA ALA A 208 -11.30 -0.85 5.96
C ALA A 208 -12.57 -1.53 5.44
N MET A 209 -12.48 -2.35 4.39
CA MET A 209 -13.65 -3.03 3.84
C MET A 209 -14.32 -3.97 4.86
N PRO A 210 -13.61 -4.84 5.61
CA PRO A 210 -14.23 -5.68 6.63
C PRO A 210 -14.81 -4.91 7.81
N ALA A 211 -14.24 -3.75 8.17
CA ALA A 211 -14.80 -2.88 9.20
C ALA A 211 -16.10 -2.22 8.70
N GLY A 212 -16.10 -1.65 7.50
CA GLY A 212 -17.30 -1.03 6.90
C GLY A 212 -18.49 -1.98 6.78
N ARG A 213 -18.26 -3.26 6.46
CA ARG A 213 -19.33 -4.28 6.43
C ARG A 213 -20.04 -4.50 7.77
N GLN A 214 -19.33 -4.30 8.88
CA GLN A 214 -19.87 -4.48 10.23
C GLN A 214 -20.62 -3.24 10.72
N HIS A 215 -20.51 -2.11 10.00
CA HIS A 215 -21.15 -0.85 10.32
C HIS A 215 -21.94 -0.32 9.12
N PRO A 216 -23.05 -0.98 8.72
CA PRO A 216 -23.86 -0.56 7.58
C PRO A 216 -24.81 0.59 7.95
N VAL A 217 -24.24 1.69 8.44
CA VAL A 217 -24.96 2.93 8.79
C VAL A 217 -24.40 4.09 7.97
N VAL A 218 -25.23 5.10 7.66
CA VAL A 218 -24.90 6.15 6.68
C VAL A 218 -23.63 6.90 7.08
N ASP A 219 -23.49 7.28 8.35
CA ASP A 219 -22.31 7.95 8.87
C ASP A 219 -21.01 7.14 8.72
N ALA A 220 -21.09 5.82 8.93
CA ALA A 220 -19.93 4.93 8.74
C ALA A 220 -19.61 4.73 7.25
N VAL A 221 -20.61 4.76 6.37
CA VAL A 221 -20.43 4.75 4.92
C VAL A 221 -19.77 6.04 4.44
N LEU A 222 -20.20 7.20 4.93
CA LEU A 222 -19.59 8.51 4.67
C LEU A 222 -18.13 8.53 5.13
N ALA A 223 -17.85 8.10 6.37
CA ALA A 223 -16.49 7.99 6.88
C ALA A 223 -15.62 7.02 6.05
N GLY A 224 -16.19 5.89 5.64
CA GLY A 224 -15.54 4.93 4.74
C GLY A 224 -15.24 5.51 3.36
N ALA A 225 -16.17 6.27 2.78
CA ALA A 225 -16.00 6.95 1.49
C ALA A 225 -14.88 7.99 1.56
N ASN A 226 -14.87 8.83 2.60
CA ASN A 226 -13.80 9.81 2.84
C ASN A 226 -12.44 9.14 2.99
N GLN A 227 -12.38 7.97 3.64
CA GLN A 227 -11.15 7.19 3.73
C GLN A 227 -10.69 6.66 2.37
N LEU A 228 -11.62 6.17 1.54
CA LEU A 228 -11.32 5.67 0.21
C LEU A 228 -10.87 6.80 -0.73
N ASP A 229 -11.43 7.99 -0.60
CA ASP A 229 -11.03 9.16 -1.39
C ASP A 229 -9.63 9.64 -1.04
N ARG A 230 -9.25 9.59 0.24
CA ARG A 230 -7.85 9.77 0.64
C ARG A 230 -6.95 8.73 -0.02
N PHE A 231 -7.39 7.47 -0.14
CA PHE A 231 -6.59 6.43 -0.81
C PHE A 231 -6.43 6.70 -2.29
N ARG A 232 -7.52 7.07 -2.98
CA ARG A 232 -7.50 7.48 -4.39
C ARG A 232 -6.57 8.66 -4.60
N TRP A 233 -6.61 9.65 -3.72
CA TRP A 233 -5.69 10.80 -3.75
C TRP A 233 -4.23 10.34 -3.65
N VAL A 234 -3.89 9.50 -2.67
CA VAL A 234 -2.52 8.95 -2.53
C VAL A 234 -2.09 8.20 -3.78
N VAL A 235 -2.94 7.33 -4.33
CA VAL A 235 -2.63 6.55 -5.54
C VAL A 235 -2.42 7.47 -6.76
N ARG A 236 -3.17 8.58 -6.88
CA ARG A 236 -2.99 9.58 -7.95
C ARG A 236 -1.58 10.20 -7.96
N PHE A 237 -0.87 10.22 -6.83
CA PHE A 237 0.53 10.67 -6.77
C PHE A 237 1.53 9.51 -6.78
N ALA A 238 1.22 8.42 -6.08
CA ALA A 238 2.12 7.27 -5.96
C ALA A 238 2.34 6.59 -7.32
N LEU A 239 1.29 6.39 -8.11
CA LEU A 239 1.39 5.71 -9.40
C LEU A 239 2.26 6.50 -10.41
N PRO A 240 2.01 7.81 -10.66
CA PRO A 240 2.93 8.60 -11.50
C PRO A 240 4.35 8.64 -10.95
N THR A 241 4.53 8.72 -9.63
CA THR A 241 5.86 8.71 -9.01
C THR A 241 6.61 7.42 -9.33
N ILE A 242 5.96 6.26 -9.18
CA ILE A 242 6.55 4.94 -9.52
C ILE A 242 6.91 4.86 -11.00
N ILE A 243 6.04 5.35 -11.88
CA ILE A 243 6.28 5.38 -13.33
C ILE A 243 7.50 6.23 -13.64
N VAL A 244 7.48 7.50 -13.23
CA VAL A 244 8.54 8.46 -13.54
C VAL A 244 9.88 8.00 -12.97
N THR A 245 9.93 7.64 -11.68
CA THR A 245 11.17 7.14 -11.07
C THR A 245 11.63 5.83 -11.70
N GLY A 246 10.72 4.94 -12.08
CA GLY A 246 11.01 3.71 -12.83
C GLY A 246 11.63 3.99 -14.20
N LEU A 247 11.08 4.94 -14.95
CA LEU A 247 11.60 5.37 -16.25
C LEU A 247 12.97 6.06 -16.11
N VAL A 248 13.16 6.90 -15.09
CA VAL A 248 14.46 7.52 -14.79
C VAL A 248 15.52 6.45 -14.50
N MET A 249 15.20 5.42 -13.70
CA MET A 249 16.11 4.30 -13.47
C MET A 249 16.35 3.47 -14.74
N ALA A 250 15.32 3.26 -15.57
CA ALA A 250 15.45 2.53 -16.83
C ALA A 250 16.21 3.31 -17.92
N TRP A 251 16.25 4.64 -17.84
CA TRP A 251 16.93 5.50 -18.82
C TRP A 251 18.43 5.20 -18.93
N GLY A 252 19.05 4.66 -17.87
CA GLY A 252 20.43 4.19 -17.89
C GLY A 252 20.72 3.13 -18.96
N TYR A 253 19.69 2.44 -19.47
CA TYR A 253 19.81 1.35 -20.44
C TYR A 253 19.50 1.78 -21.89
N ARG A 254 19.23 3.08 -22.15
CA ARG A 254 18.82 3.58 -23.48
C ARG A 254 19.82 3.33 -24.62
N GLY A 255 21.09 3.09 -24.29
CA GLY A 255 22.15 2.83 -25.27
C GLY A 255 22.21 1.39 -25.76
N LEU A 256 21.39 0.48 -25.21
CA LEU A 256 21.40 -0.94 -25.56
C LEU A 256 20.59 -1.21 -26.86
N PRO A 257 20.99 -2.23 -27.65
CA PRO A 257 20.34 -2.55 -28.92
C PRO A 257 18.88 -3.00 -28.73
N ALA A 258 18.04 -2.83 -29.75
CA ALA A 258 16.62 -3.20 -29.70
C ALA A 258 16.38 -4.67 -29.34
N SER A 259 17.26 -5.58 -29.77
CA SER A 259 17.21 -7.01 -29.43
C SER A 259 17.34 -7.29 -27.93
N TRP A 260 18.03 -6.42 -27.19
CA TRP A 260 18.17 -6.55 -25.73
C TRP A 260 16.82 -6.34 -25.01
N TRP A 261 15.97 -5.44 -25.51
CA TRP A 261 14.69 -5.10 -24.90
C TRP A 261 13.63 -6.22 -25.01
N ILE A 262 13.85 -7.20 -25.88
CA ILE A 262 12.97 -8.35 -26.08
C ILE A 262 13.58 -9.66 -25.56
N THR A 263 14.79 -9.61 -25.01
CA THR A 263 15.49 -10.77 -24.44
C THR A 263 15.61 -10.64 -22.93
N PHE A 264 15.76 -11.77 -22.24
CA PHE A 264 15.93 -11.77 -20.80
C PHE A 264 17.34 -11.28 -20.42
N PRO A 265 17.51 -10.39 -19.41
CA PRO A 265 16.48 -9.82 -18.53
C PRO A 265 15.83 -8.51 -19.03
N GLY A 266 16.28 -7.93 -20.15
CA GLY A 266 15.79 -6.64 -20.67
C GLY A 266 14.28 -6.56 -20.88
N VAL A 267 13.65 -7.67 -21.29
CA VAL A 267 12.19 -7.78 -21.48
C VAL A 267 11.37 -7.53 -20.21
N LEU A 268 11.97 -7.62 -19.02
CA LEU A 268 11.29 -7.32 -17.76
C LEU A 268 10.87 -5.85 -17.67
N ILE A 269 11.59 -4.91 -18.30
CA ILE A 269 11.23 -3.49 -18.28
C ILE A 269 9.91 -3.25 -19.03
N PRO A 270 9.74 -3.60 -20.32
CA PRO A 270 8.48 -3.41 -21.02
C PRO A 270 7.33 -4.22 -20.42
N LEU A 271 7.57 -5.42 -19.90
CA LEU A 271 6.53 -6.19 -19.19
C LEU A 271 6.01 -5.46 -17.94
N LYS A 272 6.88 -4.78 -17.20
CA LYS A 272 6.46 -3.96 -16.05
C LYS A 272 5.69 -2.72 -16.49
N VAL A 273 6.10 -2.06 -17.58
CA VAL A 273 5.33 -0.96 -18.16
C VAL A 273 3.93 -1.43 -18.55
N LEU A 274 3.82 -2.60 -19.19
CA LEU A 274 2.52 -3.21 -19.52
C LEU A 274 1.67 -3.50 -18.29
N ALA A 275 2.27 -4.06 -17.23
CA ALA A 275 1.56 -4.31 -15.97
C ALA A 275 1.04 -3.00 -15.33
N ILE A 276 1.83 -1.93 -15.39
CA ILE A 276 1.40 -0.59 -14.93
C ILE A 276 0.26 -0.06 -15.79
N VAL A 277 0.32 -0.19 -17.11
CA VAL A 277 -0.78 0.23 -18.01
C VAL A 277 -2.06 -0.54 -17.65
N ALA A 278 -1.97 -1.86 -17.46
CA ALA A 278 -3.10 -2.67 -17.00
C ALA A 278 -3.64 -2.21 -15.65
N LEU A 279 -2.76 -1.85 -14.70
CA LEU A 279 -3.15 -1.26 -13.42
C LEU A 279 -3.90 0.07 -13.60
N VAL A 280 -3.41 0.98 -14.45
CA VAL A 280 -4.10 2.24 -14.76
C VAL A 280 -5.51 1.98 -15.30
N VAL A 281 -5.66 1.01 -16.21
CA VAL A 281 -6.98 0.61 -16.75
C VAL A 281 -7.89 0.12 -15.62
N VAL A 282 -7.40 -0.75 -14.73
CA VAL A 282 -8.18 -1.21 -13.56
C VAL A 282 -8.58 -0.03 -12.67
N PHE A 283 -7.69 0.93 -12.43
CA PHE A 283 -7.98 2.09 -11.58
C PHE A 283 -8.97 3.08 -12.20
N ILE A 284 -8.97 3.26 -13.51
CA ILE A 284 -9.95 4.13 -14.19
C ILE A 284 -11.33 3.45 -14.24
N THR A 285 -11.36 2.13 -14.40
CA THR A 285 -12.60 1.36 -14.49
C THR A 285 -13.22 1.08 -13.13
N CYS A 286 -12.41 0.92 -12.07
CA CYS A 286 -12.86 0.64 -10.70
C CYS A 286 -13.85 1.65 -10.09
N PRO A 287 -13.67 2.99 -10.15
CA PRO A 287 -14.68 3.94 -9.66
C PRO A 287 -15.98 3.89 -10.47
N LEU A 288 -15.92 3.42 -11.72
CA LEU A 288 -17.10 3.22 -12.57
C LEU A 288 -17.90 1.96 -12.20
N PHE A 289 -17.29 1.05 -11.44
CA PHE A 289 -17.90 -0.23 -11.10
C PHE A 289 -18.22 -0.31 -9.60
N ARG A 290 -19.48 -0.69 -9.31
CA ARG A 290 -20.01 -1.09 -7.97
C ARG A 290 -19.25 -2.27 -7.32
N HIS A 291 -18.10 -2.66 -7.88
CA HIS A 291 -17.28 -3.83 -7.54
C HIS A 291 -15.95 -3.44 -6.89
N CYS A 292 -15.85 -2.26 -6.28
CA CYS A 292 -14.63 -1.85 -5.56
C CYS A 292 -14.82 -1.70 -4.05
N SER A 293 -16.06 -1.68 -3.57
CA SER A 293 -16.44 -1.80 -2.17
C SER A 293 -17.59 -2.80 -2.03
N PRO A 294 -17.61 -3.62 -0.98
CA PRO A 294 -18.75 -4.46 -0.66
C PRO A 294 -19.93 -3.67 -0.08
N VAL A 295 -19.75 -2.41 0.32
CA VAL A 295 -20.81 -1.55 0.88
C VAL A 295 -21.17 -0.48 -0.14
N GLN A 296 -22.45 -0.42 -0.53
CA GLN A 296 -22.96 0.60 -1.45
C GLN A 296 -22.82 2.00 -0.85
N GLY A 297 -22.49 3.01 -1.67
CA GLY A 297 -22.22 4.37 -1.21
C GLY A 297 -20.76 4.66 -0.85
N VAL A 298 -19.96 3.65 -0.47
CA VAL A 298 -18.54 3.88 -0.09
C VAL A 298 -17.67 4.26 -1.29
N CYS A 299 -18.00 3.76 -2.49
CA CYS A 299 -17.26 4.09 -3.71
C CYS A 299 -17.72 5.41 -4.34
N ASN A 300 -19.02 5.63 -4.37
CA ASN A 300 -19.68 6.82 -4.88
C ASN A 300 -20.92 7.07 -4.02
N LEU A 301 -21.00 8.25 -3.38
CA LEU A 301 -22.12 8.58 -2.49
C LEU A 301 -23.45 8.69 -3.23
N ASP A 302 -23.41 9.06 -4.52
CA ASP A 302 -24.61 9.10 -5.37
C ASP A 302 -25.29 7.72 -5.50
N ASP A 303 -24.55 6.62 -5.25
CA ASP A 303 -25.13 5.27 -5.23
C ASP A 303 -26.18 5.10 -4.12
N LEU A 304 -26.20 5.97 -3.11
CA LEU A 304 -27.22 5.99 -2.07
C LEU A 304 -28.55 6.55 -2.61
N ASP A 305 -28.50 7.43 -3.60
CA ASP A 305 -29.68 8.10 -4.16
C ASP A 305 -30.37 7.30 -5.30
N GLU A 306 -29.72 6.28 -5.87
CA GLU A 306 -30.31 5.40 -6.89
C GLU A 306 -31.33 4.42 -6.29
N LYS A 307 -32.58 4.88 -6.15
CA LYS A 307 -33.80 4.05 -6.13
C LYS A 307 -34.86 4.60 -7.09
#